data_AF-A0A9E5VBI6-F1
#
_entry.id   AF-A0A9E5VBI6-F1
#
_cell.length_a   1.000
_cell.length_b   1.000
_cell.length_c   1.000
_cell.angle_alpha   90.00
_cell.angle_beta   90.00
_cell.angle_gamma   90.00
#
_symmetry.space_group_name_H-M   'P 1'
#
loop_
_entity.id
_entity.type
_entity.pdbx_description
1 polymer ?
#
loop_
_entity_poly.entity_id
_entity_poly.type
_entity_poly.pdbx_seq_one_letter_code
_entity_poly.pdbx_strand_id
1 'polypeptide(L)'
;MSRLKLVVTCLSLAALTTFSVNVPSVKASPVAIKEVQTKAKDWFDKGIIKVNEGNYEEALMAFTKAINIDSGYAEAYYRRGLIYAKYPENQPLNADGTVKGCERIDTYRIICAVSVQNKVQESKGKAITDFTQAIQLNPQYTAAYHQRGLLQENGENKLQDLEMAVNLYYSKIPGYLKENKYETAANILQAVEEINIAKNL
;
A
#
# COMPACT_ATOMS: atom_id res chain seq x y z
N MET A 1 43.02 -51.31 30.45
CA MET A 1 43.32 -50.81 29.10
C MET A 1 43.25 -49.30 29.13
N SER A 2 44.43 -48.67 29.13
CA SER A 2 44.66 -47.24 29.31
C SER A 2 44.66 -46.50 27.97
N ARG A 3 44.22 -45.24 28.02
CA ARG A 3 44.13 -44.29 26.92
C ARG A 3 45.53 -43.92 26.40
N LEU A 4 45.69 -43.83 25.08
CA LEU A 4 46.68 -42.93 24.49
C LEU A 4 46.15 -42.38 23.16
N LYS A 5 46.05 -41.05 23.11
CA LYS A 5 45.63 -40.24 21.96
C LYS A 5 46.73 -40.30 20.90
N LEU A 6 46.37 -40.47 19.63
CA LEU A 6 47.19 -40.02 18.52
C LEU A 6 46.33 -39.17 17.58
N VAL A 7 46.58 -37.87 17.64
CA VAL A 7 46.11 -36.88 16.69
C VAL A 7 46.96 -37.04 15.43
N VAL A 8 46.33 -37.36 14.31
CA VAL A 8 46.93 -37.14 12.98
C VAL A 8 45.90 -36.44 12.12
N THR A 9 46.20 -35.18 11.86
CA THR A 9 45.54 -34.24 10.97
C THR A 9 45.69 -34.68 9.51
N CYS A 10 44.58 -34.72 8.77
CA CYS A 10 44.60 -34.54 7.32
C CYS A 10 43.73 -33.33 6.99
N LEU A 11 44.39 -32.22 6.66
CA LEU A 11 43.78 -31.07 6.00
C LEU A 11 43.32 -31.51 4.61
N SER A 12 42.02 -31.45 4.31
CA SER A 12 41.56 -31.27 2.94
C SER A 12 41.19 -29.81 2.75
N LEU A 13 42.09 -29.05 2.11
CA LEU A 13 41.77 -27.74 1.55
C LEU A 13 40.74 -27.95 0.43
N ALA A 14 39.46 -27.73 0.73
CA ALA A 14 38.49 -27.45 -0.32
C ALA A 14 38.74 -26.02 -0.81
N ALA A 15 39.48 -25.87 -1.90
CA ALA A 15 39.61 -24.60 -2.59
C ALA A 15 38.24 -24.23 -3.19
N LEU A 16 37.45 -23.45 -2.45
CA LEU A 16 36.26 -22.77 -2.97
C LEU A 16 36.75 -21.66 -3.90
N THR A 17 36.88 -21.96 -5.19
CA THR A 17 37.01 -20.93 -6.22
C THR A 17 35.66 -20.25 -6.35
N THR A 18 35.55 -19.03 -5.83
CA THR A 18 34.38 -18.19 -6.09
C THR A 18 34.39 -17.83 -7.57
N PHE A 19 33.55 -18.49 -8.35
CA PHE A 19 33.31 -18.11 -9.73
C PHE A 19 32.52 -16.79 -9.71
N SER A 20 33.24 -15.67 -9.75
CA SER A 20 32.63 -14.35 -9.89
C SER A 20 32.12 -14.22 -11.31
N VAL A 21 30.85 -14.58 -11.53
CA VAL A 21 30.16 -14.23 -12.77
C VAL A 21 30.01 -12.72 -12.78
N ASN A 22 30.86 -12.06 -13.57
CA ASN A 22 30.71 -10.66 -13.90
C ASN A 22 29.46 -10.52 -14.77
N VAL A 23 28.29 -10.41 -14.14
CA VAL A 23 27.03 -10.12 -14.85
C VAL A 23 27.14 -8.66 -15.31
N PRO A 24 27.21 -8.38 -16.62
CA PRO A 24 27.27 -7.00 -17.09
C PRO A 24 26.01 -6.28 -16.63
N SER A 25 26.20 -5.18 -15.88
CA SER A 25 25.11 -4.25 -15.57
C SER A 25 24.65 -3.61 -16.87
N VAL A 26 23.58 -4.15 -17.46
CA VAL A 26 22.92 -3.54 -18.61
C VAL A 26 22.18 -2.32 -18.11
N LYS A 27 22.80 -1.14 -18.24
CA LYS A 27 22.08 0.13 -18.06
C LYS A 27 21.05 0.25 -19.18
N ALA A 28 19.77 0.23 -18.82
CA ALA A 28 18.68 0.39 -19.77
C ALA A 28 18.81 1.73 -20.54
N SER A 29 18.62 1.70 -21.85
CA SER A 29 18.67 2.89 -22.70
C SER A 29 17.51 3.84 -22.37
N PRO A 30 17.71 5.18 -22.36
CA PRO A 30 16.66 6.16 -22.08
C PRO A 30 15.41 6.02 -22.97
N VAL A 31 15.57 5.54 -24.21
CA VAL A 31 14.47 5.30 -25.14
C VAL A 31 13.60 4.12 -24.67
N ALA A 32 14.23 3.04 -24.22
CA ALA A 32 13.52 1.87 -23.70
C ALA A 32 12.79 2.21 -22.39
N ILE A 33 13.40 3.04 -21.52
CA ILE A 33 12.76 3.52 -20.28
C ILE A 33 11.49 4.33 -20.61
N LYS A 34 11.57 5.24 -21.60
CA LYS A 34 10.43 6.07 -22.01
C LYS A 34 9.29 5.24 -22.62
N GLU A 35 9.63 4.22 -23.40
CA GLU A 35 8.64 3.31 -23.99
C GLU A 35 7.90 2.47 -22.94
N VAL A 36 8.64 1.91 -21.97
CA VAL A 36 8.07 1.17 -20.83
C VAL A 36 7.12 2.04 -20.00
N GLN A 37 7.55 3.27 -19.67
CA GLN A 37 6.70 4.22 -18.92
C GLN A 37 5.44 4.60 -19.68
N THR A 38 5.51 4.75 -21.01
CA THR A 38 4.35 5.08 -21.84
C THR A 38 3.32 3.94 -21.83
N LYS A 39 3.78 2.69 -22.00
CA LYS A 39 2.90 1.51 -21.96
C LYS A 39 2.25 1.30 -20.59
N ALA A 40 2.99 1.52 -19.50
CA ALA A 40 2.43 1.42 -18.15
C ALA A 40 1.36 2.51 -17.91
N LYS A 41 1.60 3.72 -18.41
CA LYS A 41 0.66 4.84 -18.33
C LYS A 41 -0.64 4.57 -19.06
N ASP A 42 -0.61 3.96 -20.25
CA ASP A 42 -1.82 3.63 -20.99
C ASP A 42 -2.74 2.67 -20.20
N TRP A 43 -2.16 1.67 -19.53
CA TRP A 43 -2.91 0.77 -18.65
C TRP A 43 -3.42 1.48 -17.39
N PHE A 44 -2.63 2.39 -16.84
CA PHE A 44 -3.05 3.21 -15.72
C PHE A 44 -4.26 4.08 -16.07
N ASP A 45 -4.19 4.81 -17.20
CA ASP A 45 -5.27 5.67 -17.68
C ASP A 45 -6.54 4.86 -17.95
N LYS A 46 -6.41 3.65 -18.52
CA LYS A 46 -7.53 2.71 -18.65
C LYS A 46 -8.14 2.34 -17.30
N GLY A 47 -7.33 2.11 -16.28
CA GLY A 47 -7.82 1.85 -14.92
C GLY A 47 -8.62 3.02 -14.37
N ILE A 48 -8.18 4.25 -14.60
CA ILE A 48 -8.91 5.46 -14.18
C ILE A 48 -10.28 5.56 -14.87
N ILE A 49 -10.33 5.31 -16.19
CA ILE A 49 -11.61 5.29 -16.94
C ILE A 49 -12.56 4.27 -16.32
N LYS A 50 -12.07 3.06 -16.01
CA LYS A 50 -12.89 2.00 -15.42
C LYS A 50 -13.38 2.32 -14.01
N VAL A 51 -12.59 3.01 -13.21
CA VAL A 51 -13.05 3.56 -11.91
C VAL A 51 -14.21 4.54 -12.12
N ASN A 52 -14.10 5.44 -13.10
CA ASN A 52 -15.16 6.43 -13.38
C ASN A 52 -16.45 5.78 -13.91
N GLU A 53 -16.34 4.65 -14.60
CA GLU A 53 -17.47 3.82 -15.02
C GLU A 53 -18.06 2.97 -13.87
N GLY A 54 -17.44 2.97 -12.68
CA GLY A 54 -17.81 2.10 -11.56
C GLY A 54 -17.42 0.63 -11.74
N ASN A 55 -16.65 0.30 -12.77
CA ASN A 55 -16.18 -1.05 -13.07
C ASN A 55 -14.83 -1.32 -12.40
N TYR A 56 -14.89 -1.60 -11.10
CA TYR A 56 -13.70 -1.76 -10.27
C TYR A 56 -12.90 -3.03 -10.59
N GLU A 57 -13.51 -4.09 -11.11
CA GLU A 57 -12.78 -5.31 -11.52
C GLU A 57 -11.82 -5.04 -12.66
N GLU A 58 -12.32 -4.42 -13.73
CA GLU A 58 -11.50 -4.05 -14.87
C GLU A 58 -10.46 -3.00 -14.48
N ALA A 59 -10.78 -2.10 -13.55
CA ALA A 59 -9.82 -1.14 -13.01
C ALA A 59 -8.66 -1.84 -12.25
N LEU A 60 -8.97 -2.79 -11.37
CA LEU A 60 -7.95 -3.59 -10.66
C LEU A 60 -7.04 -4.34 -11.63
N MET A 61 -7.61 -4.93 -12.68
CA MET A 61 -6.84 -5.60 -13.74
C MET A 61 -5.93 -4.61 -14.48
N ALA A 62 -6.44 -3.43 -14.83
CA ALA A 62 -5.68 -2.42 -15.55
C ALA A 62 -4.52 -1.86 -14.71
N PHE A 63 -4.75 -1.53 -13.43
CA PHE A 63 -3.67 -1.11 -12.54
C PHE A 63 -2.64 -2.21 -12.30
N THR A 64 -3.07 -3.47 -12.18
CA THR A 64 -2.15 -4.60 -12.07
C THR A 64 -1.27 -4.75 -13.32
N LYS A 65 -1.83 -4.53 -14.51
CA LYS A 65 -1.03 -4.50 -15.75
C LYS A 65 -0.04 -3.33 -15.78
N ALA A 66 -0.47 -2.14 -15.36
CA ALA A 66 0.44 -0.99 -15.24
C ALA A 66 1.62 -1.30 -14.32
N ILE A 67 1.36 -1.90 -13.15
CA ILE A 67 2.37 -2.31 -12.17
C ILE A 67 3.30 -3.40 -12.71
N ASN A 68 2.77 -4.36 -13.47
CA ASN A 68 3.59 -5.42 -14.06
C ASN A 68 4.53 -4.91 -15.16
N ILE A 69 4.14 -3.83 -15.85
CA ILE A 69 4.97 -3.17 -16.88
C ILE A 69 6.00 -2.24 -16.21
N ASP A 70 5.58 -1.48 -15.21
CA ASP A 70 6.43 -0.59 -14.43
C ASP A 70 6.14 -0.77 -12.93
N SER A 71 7.00 -1.55 -12.27
CA SER A 71 6.92 -1.77 -10.82
C SER A 71 7.29 -0.53 -10.00
N GLY A 72 7.81 0.53 -10.64
CA GLY A 72 8.05 1.83 -10.06
C GLY A 72 6.84 2.77 -10.05
N TYR A 73 5.69 2.34 -10.62
CA TYR A 73 4.53 3.20 -10.78
C TYR A 73 3.72 3.38 -9.49
N ALA A 74 4.23 4.23 -8.59
CA ALA A 74 3.64 4.49 -7.27
C ALA A 74 2.14 4.84 -7.31
N GLU A 75 1.69 5.63 -8.30
CA GLU A 75 0.28 6.00 -8.42
C GLU A 75 -0.62 4.81 -8.78
N ALA A 76 -0.15 3.84 -9.57
CA ALA A 76 -0.92 2.65 -9.89
C ALA A 76 -1.18 1.79 -8.63
N TYR A 77 -0.15 1.62 -7.78
CA TYR A 77 -0.32 1.01 -6.46
C TYR A 77 -1.32 1.77 -5.60
N TYR A 78 -1.18 3.10 -5.49
CA TYR A 78 -2.12 3.91 -4.72
C TYR A 78 -3.57 3.77 -5.19
N ARG A 79 -3.83 3.85 -6.50
CA ARG A 79 -5.19 3.71 -7.05
C ARG A 79 -5.77 2.32 -6.82
N ARG A 80 -4.95 1.27 -6.96
CA ARG A 80 -5.37 -0.10 -6.69
C ARG A 80 -5.68 -0.31 -5.19
N GLY A 81 -4.85 0.26 -4.32
CA GLY A 81 -5.07 0.27 -2.87
C GLY A 81 -6.35 1.00 -2.46
N LEU A 82 -6.69 2.13 -3.10
CA LEU A 82 -7.97 2.81 -2.88
C LEU A 82 -9.17 1.94 -3.22
N ILE A 83 -9.10 1.16 -4.30
CA ILE A 83 -10.17 0.22 -4.66
C ILE A 83 -10.28 -0.85 -3.57
N TYR A 84 -9.19 -1.47 -3.15
CA TYR A 84 -9.22 -2.48 -2.08
C TYR A 84 -9.73 -1.92 -0.74
N ALA A 85 -9.35 -0.69 -0.39
CA ALA A 85 -9.76 -0.03 0.85
C ALA A 85 -11.27 0.25 0.89
N LYS A 86 -11.84 0.69 -0.25
CA LYS A 86 -13.24 1.12 -0.34
C LYS A 86 -14.18 -0.01 -0.77
N TYR A 87 -13.68 -0.97 -1.54
CA TYR A 87 -14.41 -2.06 -2.13
C TYR A 87 -13.68 -3.38 -1.84
N PRO A 88 -13.81 -3.89 -0.60
CA PRO A 88 -13.29 -5.19 -0.25
C PRO A 88 -13.85 -6.29 -1.15
N GLU A 89 -13.14 -6.54 -2.26
CA GLU A 89 -13.53 -7.35 -3.41
C GLU A 89 -14.90 -7.05 -4.05
N ASN A 90 -15.09 -5.90 -4.72
CA ASN A 90 -16.20 -5.70 -5.68
C ASN A 90 -17.56 -6.24 -5.21
N GLN A 91 -17.82 -6.19 -3.91
CA GLN A 91 -18.98 -6.87 -3.39
C GLN A 91 -20.18 -6.10 -3.92
N PRO A 92 -21.11 -6.76 -4.63
CA PRO A 92 -22.33 -6.10 -5.05
C PRO A 92 -22.99 -5.49 -3.81
N LEU A 93 -23.50 -4.28 -3.94
CA LEU A 93 -24.19 -3.63 -2.83
C LEU A 93 -25.65 -4.09 -2.81
N ASN A 94 -26.22 -4.20 -1.62
CA ASN A 94 -27.66 -4.22 -1.42
C ASN A 94 -28.24 -2.85 -1.81
N ALA A 95 -29.56 -2.78 -1.99
CA ALA A 95 -30.24 -1.53 -2.35
C ALA A 95 -30.06 -0.41 -1.31
N ASP A 96 -29.79 -0.76 -0.05
CA ASP A 96 -29.53 0.18 1.05
C ASP A 96 -28.05 0.59 1.16
N GLY A 97 -27.22 0.22 0.18
CA GLY A 97 -25.80 0.54 0.11
C GLY A 97 -24.90 -0.32 1.00
N THR A 98 -25.45 -1.29 1.72
CA THR A 98 -24.62 -2.27 2.45
C THR A 98 -24.00 -3.28 1.50
N VAL A 99 -22.91 -3.91 1.94
CA VAL A 99 -22.25 -4.98 1.19
C VAL A 99 -23.18 -6.20 1.13
N LYS A 100 -23.39 -6.83 -0.04
CA LYS A 100 -24.22 -8.04 -0.16
C LYS A 100 -23.66 -9.14 0.74
N GLY A 101 -24.54 -9.78 1.53
CA GLY A 101 -24.14 -10.68 2.61
C GLY A 101 -23.91 -9.98 3.96
N CYS A 102 -24.14 -8.66 4.02
CA CYS A 102 -24.42 -7.91 5.23
C CYS A 102 -25.91 -7.51 5.28
N GLU A 103 -26.41 -7.36 6.50
CA GLU A 103 -27.77 -6.94 6.81
C GLU A 103 -27.71 -5.75 7.77
N ARG A 104 -28.36 -4.65 7.39
CA ARG A 104 -28.57 -3.51 8.27
C ARG A 104 -29.72 -3.82 9.21
N ILE A 105 -29.42 -3.93 10.50
CA ILE A 105 -30.45 -4.23 11.50
C ILE A 105 -31.09 -2.92 12.02
N ASP A 106 -30.30 -1.86 12.12
CA ASP A 106 -30.74 -0.52 12.52
C ASP A 106 -29.78 0.56 11.97
N THR A 107 -30.01 1.84 12.31
CA THR A 107 -29.21 2.98 11.83
C THR A 107 -27.71 2.82 12.09
N TYR A 108 -27.33 2.20 13.20
CA TYR A 108 -25.94 2.14 13.66
C TYR A 108 -25.31 0.76 13.51
N ARG A 109 -26.11 -0.28 13.29
CA ARG A 109 -25.64 -1.67 13.29
C ARG A 109 -25.88 -2.37 11.97
N ILE A 110 -24.77 -2.82 11.38
CA ILE A 110 -24.73 -3.71 10.22
C ILE A 110 -24.03 -5.00 10.66
N ILE A 111 -24.67 -6.15 10.41
CA ILE A 111 -24.08 -7.47 10.67
C ILE A 111 -23.75 -8.10 9.32
N CYS A 112 -22.56 -8.67 9.20
CA CYS A 112 -22.11 -9.36 7.99
C CYS A 112 -21.89 -10.83 8.26
N ALA A 113 -22.13 -11.68 7.25
CA ALA A 113 -21.67 -13.06 7.28
C ALA A 113 -20.14 -13.11 7.49
N VAL A 114 -19.66 -14.12 8.22
CA VAL A 114 -18.22 -14.29 8.52
C VAL A 114 -17.38 -14.34 7.23
N SER A 115 -17.89 -14.96 6.17
CA SER A 115 -17.23 -14.99 4.86
C SER A 115 -17.02 -13.59 4.27
N VAL A 116 -17.95 -12.66 4.48
CA VAL A 116 -17.83 -11.27 4.06
C VAL A 116 -16.82 -10.53 4.94
N GLN A 117 -16.86 -10.73 6.26
CA GLN A 117 -15.88 -10.12 7.17
C GLN A 117 -14.44 -10.53 6.85
N ASN A 118 -14.21 -11.82 6.57
CA ASN A 118 -12.89 -12.32 6.20
C ASN A 118 -12.38 -11.68 4.90
N LYS A 119 -13.26 -11.53 3.90
CA LYS A 119 -12.93 -10.82 2.64
C LYS A 119 -12.64 -9.34 2.86
N VAL A 120 -13.38 -8.69 3.76
CA VAL A 120 -13.11 -7.30 4.17
C VAL A 120 -11.71 -7.18 4.77
N GLN A 121 -11.34 -8.09 5.66
CA GLN A 121 -10.02 -8.08 6.27
C GLN A 121 -8.91 -8.40 5.26
N GLU A 122 -9.14 -9.37 4.37
CA GLU A 122 -8.18 -9.69 3.30
C GLU A 122 -7.94 -8.48 2.38
N SER A 123 -9.01 -7.81 1.95
CA SER A 123 -8.88 -6.66 1.05
C SER A 123 -8.27 -5.43 1.75
N LYS A 124 -8.59 -5.21 3.02
CA LYS A 124 -7.89 -4.23 3.86
C LYS A 124 -6.39 -4.51 3.91
N GLY A 125 -6.00 -5.79 4.05
CA GLY A 125 -4.60 -6.22 3.94
C GLY A 125 -3.97 -5.84 2.60
N LYS A 126 -4.64 -6.16 1.48
CA LYS A 126 -4.20 -5.79 0.12
C LYS A 126 -4.02 -4.27 -0.03
N ALA A 127 -4.95 -3.47 0.50
CA ALA A 127 -4.87 -2.01 0.48
C ALA A 127 -3.64 -1.49 1.25
N ILE A 128 -3.39 -1.99 2.46
CA ILE A 128 -2.22 -1.62 3.26
C ILE A 128 -0.92 -1.98 2.53
N THR A 129 -0.85 -3.15 1.90
CA THR A 129 0.30 -3.55 1.07
C THR A 129 0.54 -2.57 -0.08
N ASP A 130 -0.50 -2.25 -0.85
CA ASP A 130 -0.39 -1.34 -1.99
C ASP A 130 -0.01 0.09 -1.57
N PHE A 131 -0.59 0.62 -0.48
CA PHE A 131 -0.18 1.92 0.04
C PHE A 131 1.26 1.91 0.54
N THR A 132 1.70 0.81 1.16
CA THR A 132 3.09 0.66 1.58
C THR A 132 4.03 0.70 0.40
N GLN A 133 3.69 0.01 -0.70
CA GLN A 133 4.50 0.04 -1.92
C GLN A 133 4.53 1.44 -2.55
N ALA A 134 3.38 2.13 -2.61
CA ALA A 134 3.31 3.52 -3.09
C ALA A 134 4.21 4.47 -2.28
N ILE A 135 4.24 4.30 -0.95
CA ILE A 135 5.09 5.06 -0.02
C ILE A 135 6.58 4.73 -0.23
N GLN A 136 6.93 3.46 -0.40
CA GLN A 136 8.32 3.06 -0.65
C GLN A 136 8.86 3.66 -1.95
N LEU A 137 8.03 3.69 -3.00
CA LEU A 137 8.38 4.26 -4.30
C LEU A 137 8.37 5.80 -4.27
N ASN A 138 7.49 6.40 -3.49
CA ASN A 138 7.41 7.85 -3.29
C ASN A 138 7.20 8.18 -1.81
N PRO A 139 8.29 8.43 -1.06
CA PRO A 139 8.22 8.77 0.36
C PRO A 139 7.48 10.08 0.67
N GLN A 140 7.19 10.90 -0.35
CA GLN A 140 6.41 12.13 -0.20
C GLN A 140 4.95 11.97 -0.61
N TYR A 141 4.45 10.73 -0.75
CA TYR A 141 3.07 10.44 -1.14
C TYR A 141 2.09 10.64 0.03
N THR A 142 1.79 11.90 0.33
CA THR A 142 0.89 12.34 1.40
C THR A 142 -0.43 11.55 1.47
N ALA A 143 -1.09 11.34 0.32
CA ALA A 143 -2.37 10.65 0.31
C ALA A 143 -2.27 9.15 0.64
N ALA A 144 -1.14 8.49 0.33
CA ALA A 144 -0.94 7.09 0.65
C ALA A 144 -0.74 6.87 2.16
N TYR A 145 0.01 7.76 2.83
CA TYR A 145 0.12 7.77 4.29
C TYR A 145 -1.25 7.95 4.96
N HIS A 146 -2.02 8.95 4.52
CA HIS A 146 -3.35 9.19 5.06
C HIS A 146 -4.26 7.96 4.93
N GLN A 147 -4.33 7.37 3.73
CA GLN A 147 -5.20 6.22 3.48
C GLN A 147 -4.74 4.96 4.23
N ARG A 148 -3.43 4.72 4.35
CA ARG A 148 -2.90 3.59 5.14
C ARG A 148 -3.18 3.77 6.63
N GLY A 149 -3.00 4.98 7.16
CA GLY A 149 -3.29 5.31 8.55
C GLY A 149 -4.76 5.02 8.92
N LEU A 150 -5.70 5.42 8.06
CA LEU A 150 -7.14 5.15 8.28
C LEU A 150 -7.50 3.66 8.35
N LEU A 151 -6.68 2.78 7.76
CA LEU A 151 -6.87 1.33 7.79
C LEU A 151 -6.14 0.66 8.96
N GLN A 152 -5.24 1.33 9.67
CA GLN A 152 -4.48 0.68 10.75
C GLN A 152 -5.35 0.52 12.00
N GLU A 153 -5.37 -0.69 12.58
CA GLU A 153 -6.07 -0.97 13.85
C GLU A 153 -5.18 -0.65 15.06
N ASN A 154 -3.87 -0.81 14.90
CA ASN A 154 -2.90 -0.41 15.92
C ASN A 154 -2.78 1.13 15.95
N GLY A 155 -3.07 1.71 17.11
CA GLY A 155 -3.07 3.17 17.29
C GLY A 155 -1.71 3.84 17.10
N GLU A 156 -0.59 3.15 17.31
CA GLU A 156 0.76 3.69 17.06
C GLU A 156 1.04 3.81 15.57
N ASN A 157 0.80 2.75 14.81
CA ASN A 157 1.00 2.78 13.35
C ASN A 157 0.05 3.77 12.68
N LYS A 158 -1.22 3.83 13.15
CA LYS A 158 -2.19 4.82 12.69
C LYS A 158 -1.68 6.24 12.93
N LEU A 159 -1.25 6.53 14.15
CA LEU A 159 -0.73 7.85 14.53
C LEU A 159 0.47 8.23 13.66
N GLN A 160 1.44 7.33 13.51
CA GLN A 160 2.64 7.55 12.70
C GLN A 160 2.30 7.93 11.25
N ASP A 161 1.38 7.21 10.62
CA ASP A 161 0.97 7.47 9.24
C ASP A 161 0.23 8.80 9.09
N LEU A 162 -0.67 9.12 10.03
CA LEU A 162 -1.43 10.37 10.00
C LEU A 162 -0.54 11.59 10.27
N GLU A 163 0.39 11.51 11.22
CA GLU A 163 1.39 12.56 11.48
C GLU A 163 2.27 12.81 10.25
N MET A 164 2.73 11.75 9.59
CA MET A 164 3.51 11.88 8.37
C MET A 164 2.71 12.55 7.25
N ALA A 165 1.44 12.19 7.09
CA ALA A 165 0.56 12.85 6.12
C ALA A 165 0.42 14.36 6.41
N VAL A 166 0.22 14.76 7.66
CA VAL A 166 0.15 16.16 8.08
C VAL A 166 1.45 16.91 7.78
N ASN A 167 2.59 16.33 8.17
CA ASN A 167 3.90 16.94 7.96
C ASN A 167 4.21 17.16 6.47
N LEU A 168 3.95 16.16 5.63
CA LEU A 168 4.13 16.27 4.18
C LEU A 168 3.14 17.24 3.53
N TYR A 169 1.94 17.38 4.08
CA TYR A 169 0.97 18.35 3.60
C TYR A 169 1.44 19.78 3.88
N TYR A 170 1.83 20.08 5.13
CA TYR A 170 2.31 21.40 5.51
C TYR A 170 3.63 21.80 4.87
N SER A 171 4.53 20.85 4.58
CA SER A 171 5.79 21.15 3.90
C SER A 171 5.61 21.60 2.46
N LYS A 172 4.51 21.18 1.80
CA LYS A 172 4.18 21.53 0.42
C LYS A 172 3.41 22.85 0.28
N ILE A 173 2.85 23.38 1.37
CA ILE A 173 2.04 24.60 1.33
C ILE A 173 2.96 25.82 1.47
N PRO A 174 2.97 26.73 0.47
CA PRO A 174 3.64 28.02 0.60
C PRO A 174 3.13 28.76 1.85
N GLY A 175 4.03 29.42 2.61
CA GLY A 175 3.71 29.99 3.92
C GLY A 175 2.43 30.83 3.96
N TYR A 176 2.16 31.61 2.91
CA TYR A 176 0.99 32.49 2.78
C TYR A 176 -0.35 31.77 2.49
N LEU A 177 -0.34 30.46 2.21
CA LEU A 177 -1.54 29.65 1.96
C LEU A 177 -1.87 28.68 3.10
N LYS A 178 -1.03 28.61 4.14
CA LYS A 178 -1.26 27.72 5.29
C LYS A 178 -2.57 28.06 6.00
N GLU A 179 -2.97 29.33 5.96
CA GLU A 179 -4.21 29.82 6.58
C GLU A 179 -5.51 29.46 5.85
N ASN A 180 -5.45 29.05 4.58
CA ASN A 180 -6.65 28.84 3.75
C ASN A 180 -6.88 27.37 3.35
N LYS A 181 -6.05 26.44 3.86
CA LYS A 181 -6.09 25.01 3.52
C LYS A 181 -6.23 24.10 4.75
N TYR A 182 -6.93 24.59 5.77
CA TYR A 182 -7.05 23.93 7.06
C TYR A 182 -7.94 22.70 7.07
N GLU A 183 -8.96 22.59 6.23
CA GLU A 183 -10.01 21.58 6.40
C GLU A 183 -9.48 20.14 6.35
N THR A 184 -8.62 19.82 5.37
CA THR A 184 -8.01 18.48 5.28
C THR A 184 -7.01 18.22 6.41
N ALA A 185 -6.18 19.22 6.76
CA ALA A 185 -5.22 19.07 7.85
C ALA A 185 -5.90 18.96 9.22
N ALA A 186 -6.98 19.72 9.44
CA ALA A 186 -7.79 19.71 10.65
C ALA A 186 -8.48 18.37 10.85
N ASN A 187 -9.05 17.77 9.80
CA ASN A 187 -9.64 16.43 9.87
C ASN A 187 -8.60 15.38 10.29
N ILE A 188 -7.36 15.49 9.79
CA ILE A 188 -6.28 14.57 10.17
C ILE A 188 -5.80 14.85 11.59
N LEU A 189 -5.66 16.12 12.00
CA LEU A 189 -5.27 16.52 13.34
C LEU A 189 -6.29 16.09 14.39
N GLN A 190 -7.58 16.24 14.12
CA GLN A 190 -8.65 15.77 15.00
C GLN A 190 -8.53 14.25 15.22
N ALA A 191 -8.31 13.48 14.15
CA ALA A 191 -8.13 12.04 14.26
C ALA A 191 -6.89 11.67 15.10
N VAL A 192 -5.82 12.47 15.06
CA VAL A 192 -4.62 12.30 15.88
C VAL A 192 -4.91 12.58 17.36
N GLU A 193 -5.61 13.68 17.66
CA GLU A 193 -5.98 14.06 19.03
C GLU A 193 -6.86 13.00 19.69
N GLU A 194 -7.87 12.49 18.99
CA GLU A 194 -8.76 11.43 19.49
C GLU A 194 -7.99 10.16 19.90
N ILE A 195 -6.98 9.77 19.10
CA ILE A 195 -6.14 8.60 19.40
C ILE A 195 -5.28 8.85 20.64
N ASN A 196 -4.69 10.04 20.77
CA ASN A 196 -3.85 10.39 21.91
C ASN A 196 -4.65 10.46 23.21
N ILE A 197 -5.89 10.96 23.17
CA ILE A 197 -6.79 10.94 24.33
C ILE A 197 -7.09 9.49 24.72
N ALA A 198 -7.47 8.63 23.76
CA ALA A 198 -7.81 7.23 24.02
C ALA A 198 -6.65 6.40 24.60
N LYS A 199 -5.39 6.75 24.31
CA LYS A 199 -4.21 6.09 24.91
C LYS A 199 -3.96 6.46 26.37
N ASN A 200 -4.47 7.61 26.82
CA ASN A 200 -4.22 8.15 28.17
C ASN A 200 -5.37 7.87 29.15
N LEU A 201 -6.38 7.11 28.74
CA LEU A 201 -7.51 6.61 29.54
C LEU A 201 -7.34 5.13 29.86
#